data_AF-A0A6A3TNJ7-F1
#
_entry.id   AF-A0A6A3TNJ7-F1
#
_cell.length_a   1.000
_cell.length_b   1.000
_cell.length_c   1.000
_cell.angle_alpha   90.00
_cell.angle_beta   90.00
_cell.angle_gamma   90.00
#
_symmetry.space_group_name_H-M   'P 1'
#
loop_
_entity.id
_entity.type
_entity.pdbx_description
1 polymer ?
#
loop_
_entity_poly.entity_id
_entity_poly.type
_entity_poly.pdbx_seq_one_letter_code
_entity_poly.pdbx_strand_id
1 'polypeptide(L)'
;MPPLMVRCMNLFKVYYDSKTSHRRLQWVHSLGNATIRANFPKKKWYDLQVTTLQAVALLLFNEGEGALSFEAVRESLNLTVDVVKRIMHSLSCGKYKLLTKTPAGKTISTSDEFAVNRTFASPMRKLRIPMASLEESHSQKNVEEDRSIAIEAAIVRIMKARKTLQHQQLISEVLSQLAFFKPNLKVIKRRIEALIDREYLERDPDQANTYRYLA
;
A
#
# COMPACT_ATOMS: atom_id res chain seq x y z
N MET A 1 -17.07 3.79 7.05
CA MET A 1 -17.65 3.55 5.70
C MET A 1 -19.16 3.73 5.79
N PRO A 2 -19.82 4.24 4.73
CA PRO A 2 -21.26 4.47 4.73
C PRO A 2 -22.06 3.17 4.91
N PRO A 3 -23.19 3.18 5.67
CA PRO A 3 -23.95 1.96 5.98
C PRO A 3 -24.38 1.15 4.75
N LEU A 4 -24.77 1.83 3.67
CA LEU A 4 -25.17 1.18 2.41
C LEU A 4 -24.02 0.40 1.76
N MET A 5 -22.79 0.94 1.81
CA MET A 5 -21.62 0.24 1.27
C MET A 5 -21.29 -1.00 2.11
N VAL A 6 -21.37 -0.88 3.44
CA VAL A 6 -21.15 -2.01 4.35
C VAL A 6 -22.15 -3.14 4.08
N ARG A 7 -23.42 -2.81 3.84
CA ARG A 7 -24.44 -3.79 3.47
C ARG A 7 -24.06 -4.55 2.20
N CYS A 8 -23.67 -3.85 1.14
CA CYS A 8 -23.26 -4.49 -0.12
C CYS A 8 -22.01 -5.38 0.07
N MET A 9 -21.03 -4.91 0.85
CA MET A 9 -19.84 -5.70 1.16
C MET A 9 -20.17 -6.97 1.94
N ASN A 10 -21.09 -6.91 2.90
CA ASN A 10 -21.51 -8.07 3.68
C ASN A 10 -22.27 -9.08 2.82
N LEU A 11 -23.19 -8.62 1.96
CA LEU A 11 -23.90 -9.49 1.02
C LEU A 11 -22.92 -10.22 0.09
N PHE A 12 -21.94 -9.49 -0.44
CA PHE A 12 -20.91 -10.08 -1.28
C PHE A 12 -20.03 -11.07 -0.50
N LYS A 13 -19.69 -10.74 0.74
CA LYS A 13 -18.91 -11.63 1.61
C LYS A 13 -19.64 -12.96 1.85
N VAL A 14 -20.93 -12.92 2.19
CA VAL A 14 -21.75 -14.13 2.36
C VAL A 14 -21.78 -14.97 1.07
N TYR A 15 -21.97 -14.32 -0.07
CA TYR A 15 -21.91 -15.00 -1.37
C TYR A 15 -20.53 -15.63 -1.62
N TYR A 16 -19.44 -14.90 -1.37
CA TYR A 16 -18.07 -15.36 -1.60
C TYR A 16 -17.72 -16.56 -0.69
N ASP A 17 -18.03 -16.46 0.60
CA ASP A 17 -17.79 -17.52 1.59
C ASP A 17 -18.60 -18.79 1.26
N SER A 18 -19.79 -18.65 0.64
CA SER A 18 -20.57 -19.82 0.16
C SER A 18 -19.93 -20.56 -1.02
N LYS A 19 -19.07 -19.87 -1.80
CA LYS A 19 -18.40 -20.43 -2.99
C LYS A 19 -16.99 -20.91 -2.71
N THR A 20 -16.32 -20.36 -1.70
CA THR A 20 -14.93 -20.70 -1.37
C THR A 20 -14.77 -20.95 0.13
N SER A 21 -14.44 -22.18 0.49
CA SER A 21 -14.23 -22.62 1.88
C SER A 21 -12.81 -22.37 2.41
N HIS A 22 -11.81 -22.27 1.52
CA HIS A 22 -10.39 -22.20 1.89
C HIS A 22 -9.74 -20.83 1.62
N ARG A 23 -10.55 -19.80 1.32
CA ARG A 23 -10.06 -18.43 1.05
C ARG A 23 -10.75 -17.46 1.99
N ARG A 24 -10.04 -16.41 2.39
CA ARG A 24 -10.58 -15.32 3.22
C ARG A 24 -10.57 -14.03 2.43
N LEU A 25 -11.73 -13.38 2.35
CA LEU A 25 -11.86 -12.07 1.71
C LEU A 25 -11.32 -10.97 2.63
N GLN A 26 -10.40 -10.16 2.11
CA GLN A 26 -9.90 -8.94 2.76
C GLN A 26 -10.10 -7.75 1.82
N TRP A 27 -10.79 -6.73 2.31
CA TRP A 27 -11.08 -5.52 1.54
C TRP A 27 -9.92 -4.53 1.64
N VAL A 28 -9.38 -4.12 0.49
CA VAL A 28 -8.31 -3.13 0.39
C VAL A 28 -8.87 -1.84 -0.20
N HIS A 29 -9.32 -0.93 0.66
CA HIS A 29 -10.05 0.28 0.26
C HIS A 29 -9.19 1.33 -0.46
N SER A 30 -7.86 1.26 -0.33
CA SER A 30 -6.92 2.14 -1.02
C SER A 30 -6.88 1.92 -2.52
N LEU A 31 -7.22 0.71 -2.99
CA LEU A 31 -7.18 0.32 -4.41
C LEU A 31 -8.53 0.50 -5.12
N GLY A 32 -9.58 0.81 -4.37
CA GLY A 32 -10.93 0.94 -4.90
C GLY A 32 -11.17 2.27 -5.61
N ASN A 33 -12.04 2.25 -6.62
CA ASN A 33 -12.55 3.43 -7.32
C ASN A 33 -14.08 3.43 -7.28
N ALA A 34 -14.66 4.63 -7.31
CA ALA A 34 -16.10 4.84 -7.34
C ALA A 34 -16.45 5.98 -8.29
N THR A 35 -17.66 5.92 -8.86
CA THR A 35 -18.24 7.04 -9.60
C THR A 35 -19.37 7.64 -8.77
N ILE A 36 -19.26 8.92 -8.44
CA ILE A 36 -20.27 9.66 -7.67
C ILE A 36 -20.96 10.66 -8.58
N ARG A 37 -22.29 10.73 -8.50
CA ARG A 37 -23.05 11.84 -9.06
C ARG A 37 -23.11 12.98 -8.04
N ALA A 38 -22.49 14.10 -8.35
CA ALA A 38 -22.48 15.29 -7.51
C ALA A 38 -23.41 16.36 -8.09
N ASN A 39 -24.39 16.79 -7.29
CA ASN A 39 -25.33 17.83 -7.68
C ASN A 39 -24.82 19.18 -7.19
N PHE A 40 -24.63 20.14 -8.10
CA PHE A 40 -24.20 21.49 -7.76
C PHE A 40 -25.26 22.51 -8.22
N PRO A 41 -25.41 23.67 -7.54
CA PRO A 41 -26.44 24.64 -7.86
C PRO A 41 -26.37 25.19 -9.30
N LYS A 42 -25.15 25.36 -9.86
CA LYS A 42 -24.93 25.93 -11.18
C LYS A 42 -25.16 24.97 -12.37
N LYS A 43 -25.13 23.65 -12.13
CA LYS A 43 -25.28 22.63 -13.19
C LYS A 43 -25.93 21.39 -12.61
N LYS A 44 -26.94 20.85 -13.29
CA LYS A 44 -27.83 19.80 -12.79
C LYS A 44 -27.11 18.62 -12.09
N TRP A 45 -25.99 18.13 -12.63
CA TRP A 45 -25.06 17.19 -11.96
C TRP A 45 -23.70 17.06 -12.69
N TYR A 46 -22.69 16.59 -11.96
CA TYR A 46 -21.38 16.14 -12.45
C TYR A 46 -21.15 14.66 -12.10
N ASP A 47 -20.46 13.92 -12.97
CA ASP A 47 -20.03 12.55 -12.69
C ASP A 47 -18.56 12.55 -12.27
N LEU A 48 -18.30 12.29 -11.00
CA LEU A 48 -16.97 12.31 -10.39
C LEU A 48 -16.41 10.89 -10.32
N GLN A 49 -15.31 10.63 -11.04
CA GLN A 49 -14.50 9.44 -10.84
C GLN A 49 -13.48 9.72 -9.75
N VAL A 50 -13.61 9.03 -8.63
CA VAL A 50 -12.84 9.22 -7.40
C VAL A 50 -12.39 7.88 -6.84
N THR A 51 -11.40 7.88 -5.96
CA THR A 51 -11.07 6.70 -5.16
C THR A 51 -12.17 6.40 -4.15
N THR A 52 -12.22 5.16 -3.64
CA THR A 52 -13.20 4.79 -2.61
C THR A 52 -13.08 5.67 -1.36
N LEU A 53 -11.87 6.06 -0.96
CA LEU A 53 -11.66 6.91 0.21
C LEU A 53 -12.09 8.36 -0.02
N GLN A 54 -11.82 8.92 -1.20
CA GLN A 54 -12.37 10.22 -1.62
C GLN A 54 -13.90 10.17 -1.65
N ALA A 55 -14.49 9.08 -2.12
CA ALA A 55 -15.94 8.89 -2.16
C ALA A 55 -16.56 8.94 -0.77
N VAL A 56 -16.01 8.20 0.19
CA VAL A 56 -16.51 8.23 1.57
C VAL A 56 -16.34 9.62 2.18
N ALA A 57 -15.21 10.30 1.94
CA ALA A 57 -14.98 11.65 2.43
C ALA A 57 -16.03 12.65 1.89
N LEU A 58 -16.36 12.56 0.59
CA LEU A 58 -17.40 13.41 -0.02
C LEU A 58 -18.79 13.14 0.55
N LEU A 59 -19.11 11.89 0.88
CA LEU A 59 -20.41 11.53 1.44
C LEU A 59 -20.65 12.12 2.84
N LEU A 60 -19.59 12.37 3.63
CA LEU A 60 -19.71 13.02 4.94
C LEU A 60 -20.29 14.44 4.83
N PHE A 61 -19.99 15.13 3.73
CA PHE A 61 -20.51 16.49 3.48
C PHE A 61 -21.97 16.51 3.00
N ASN A 62 -22.62 15.35 2.82
CA ASN A 62 -24.05 15.29 2.53
C ASN A 62 -24.91 15.32 3.79
N GLU A 63 -24.36 14.94 4.95
CA GLU A 63 -25.11 14.82 6.21
C GLU A 63 -25.17 16.15 7.00
N GLY A 64 -24.35 17.14 6.64
CA GLY A 64 -24.35 18.46 7.26
C GLY A 64 -24.19 19.58 6.24
N GLU A 65 -24.94 20.68 6.42
CA GLU A 65 -24.82 21.88 5.56
C GLU A 65 -23.63 22.79 5.93
N GLY A 66 -22.88 22.44 6.99
CA GLY A 66 -21.80 23.24 7.56
C GLY A 66 -20.40 22.86 7.11
N ALA A 67 -19.42 23.66 7.53
CA ALA A 67 -18.02 23.33 7.40
C ALA A 67 -17.65 22.20 8.38
N LEU A 68 -16.86 21.23 7.93
CA LEU A 68 -16.29 20.17 8.76
C LEU A 68 -14.83 20.48 9.05
N SER A 69 -14.43 20.38 10.33
CA SER A 69 -13.03 20.46 10.71
C SER A 69 -12.26 19.23 10.22
N PHE A 70 -10.95 19.39 10.03
CA PHE A 70 -10.07 18.27 9.71
C PHE A 70 -10.18 17.13 10.74
N GLU A 71 -10.31 17.44 12.03
CA GLU A 71 -10.45 16.44 13.08
C GLU A 71 -11.75 15.66 12.98
N ALA A 72 -12.88 16.32 12.71
CA ALA A 72 -14.17 15.65 12.51
C ALA A 72 -14.14 14.70 11.30
N VAL A 73 -13.50 15.13 10.21
CA VAL A 73 -13.29 14.27 9.02
C VAL A 73 -12.39 13.09 9.37
N ARG A 74 -11.30 13.31 10.12
CA ARG A 74 -10.38 12.25 10.55
C ARG A 74 -11.08 11.22 11.42
N GLU A 75 -11.88 11.65 12.39
CA GLU A 75 -12.63 10.78 13.30
C GLU A 75 -13.66 9.95 12.53
N SER A 76 -14.39 10.58 11.61
CA SER A 76 -15.40 9.91 10.79
C SER A 76 -14.80 8.88 9.83
N LEU A 77 -13.62 9.17 9.26
CA LEU A 77 -12.92 8.27 8.35
C LEU A 77 -12.11 7.19 9.09
N ASN A 78 -11.69 7.45 10.33
CA ASN A 78 -10.80 6.63 11.13
C ASN A 78 -9.50 6.26 10.38
N LEU A 79 -8.84 7.25 9.77
CA LEU A 79 -7.61 7.09 8.98
C LEU A 79 -6.46 7.90 9.59
N THR A 80 -5.23 7.56 9.20
CA THR A 80 -4.03 8.30 9.61
C THR A 80 -4.05 9.73 9.07
N VAL A 81 -3.42 10.65 9.80
CA VAL A 81 -3.39 12.08 9.46
C VAL A 81 -2.82 12.30 8.05
N ASP A 82 -1.78 11.57 7.66
CA ASP A 82 -1.16 11.70 6.33
C ASP A 82 -2.10 11.29 5.19
N VAL A 83 -2.88 10.23 5.38
CA VAL A 83 -3.85 9.76 4.38
C VAL A 83 -4.97 10.78 4.24
N VAL A 84 -5.53 11.27 5.37
CA VAL A 84 -6.60 12.28 5.35
C VAL A 84 -6.10 13.57 4.70
N LYS A 85 -4.89 14.04 5.00
CA LYS A 85 -4.28 15.21 4.35
C LYS A 85 -4.21 15.04 2.83
N ARG A 86 -3.79 13.87 2.33
CA ARG A 86 -3.75 13.59 0.88
C ARG A 86 -5.13 13.59 0.25
N ILE A 87 -6.13 12.99 0.92
CA ILE A 87 -7.52 12.97 0.46
C ILE A 87 -8.05 14.40 0.38
N MET A 88 -7.98 15.15 1.47
CA MET A 88 -8.51 16.51 1.52
C MET A 88 -7.81 17.44 0.55
N HIS A 89 -6.48 17.34 0.43
CA HIS A 89 -5.71 18.10 -0.57
C HIS A 89 -6.23 17.85 -2.00
N SER A 90 -6.51 16.59 -2.36
CA SER A 90 -7.01 16.25 -3.70
C SER A 90 -8.40 16.84 -4.00
N LEU A 91 -9.23 17.04 -2.96
CA LEU A 91 -10.60 17.55 -3.07
C LEU A 91 -10.69 19.08 -2.95
N SER A 92 -9.76 19.73 -2.24
CA SER A 92 -9.82 21.18 -1.96
C SER A 92 -8.74 22.01 -2.67
N CYS A 93 -7.52 21.50 -2.77
CA CYS A 93 -6.34 22.23 -3.26
C CYS A 93 -5.91 21.77 -4.66
N GLY A 94 -6.48 20.66 -5.15
CA GLY A 94 -6.17 20.10 -6.46
C GLY A 94 -6.75 20.87 -7.65
N LYS A 95 -6.66 20.24 -8.82
CA LYS A 95 -7.19 20.78 -10.10
C LYS A 95 -8.68 21.11 -10.03
N TYR A 96 -9.45 20.29 -9.31
CA TYR A 96 -10.88 20.45 -9.15
C TYR A 96 -11.19 20.73 -7.68
N LYS A 97 -11.48 21.99 -7.36
CA LYS A 97 -11.78 22.44 -6.00
C LYS A 97 -13.24 22.16 -5.64
N LEU A 98 -13.54 20.88 -5.38
CA LEU A 98 -14.87 20.42 -4.98
C LEU A 98 -15.22 20.92 -3.57
N LEU A 99 -14.21 21.06 -2.71
CA LEU A 99 -14.31 21.62 -1.37
C LEU A 99 -13.57 22.96 -1.29
N THR A 100 -14.13 23.91 -0.55
CA THR A 100 -13.44 25.12 -0.12
C THR A 100 -12.76 24.89 1.22
N LYS A 101 -11.61 25.52 1.41
CA LYS A 101 -10.76 25.37 2.58
C LYS A 101 -10.60 26.71 3.29
N THR A 102 -10.75 26.72 4.61
CA THR A 102 -10.48 27.88 5.47
C THR A 102 -9.43 27.51 6.52
N PRO A 103 -8.28 28.21 6.61
CA PRO A 103 -7.80 29.28 5.73
C PRO A 103 -7.36 28.78 4.35
N ALA A 104 -7.52 29.62 3.32
CA ALA A 104 -7.11 29.29 1.96
C ALA A 104 -5.60 29.09 1.87
N GLY A 105 -5.17 27.94 1.34
CA GLY A 105 -3.75 27.61 1.22
C GLY A 105 -3.51 26.42 0.29
N LYS A 106 -2.25 26.19 -0.05
CA LYS A 106 -1.82 25.03 -0.87
C LYS A 106 -1.56 23.78 -0.05
N THR A 107 -1.37 23.91 1.26
CA THR A 107 -1.10 22.81 2.20
C THR A 107 -2.31 22.54 3.09
N ILE A 108 -2.42 21.32 3.62
CA ILE A 108 -3.45 20.93 4.58
C ILE A 108 -2.83 20.76 5.98
N SER A 109 -3.33 21.54 6.91
CA SER A 109 -3.09 21.55 8.35
C SER A 109 -4.24 20.89 9.10
N THR A 110 -3.99 20.49 10.34
CA THR A 110 -4.98 19.82 11.21
C THR A 110 -6.03 20.78 11.78
N SER A 111 -5.78 22.08 11.72
CA SER A 111 -6.71 23.13 12.17
C SER A 111 -7.59 23.69 11.04
N ASP A 112 -7.53 23.08 9.85
CA ASP A 112 -8.28 23.56 8.70
C ASP A 112 -9.74 23.10 8.71
N GLU A 113 -10.62 23.93 8.15
CA GLU A 113 -12.01 23.62 7.92
C GLU A 113 -12.32 23.48 6.43
N PHE A 114 -13.24 22.59 6.11
CA PHE A 114 -13.64 22.26 4.75
C PHE A 114 -15.14 22.41 4.58
N ALA A 115 -15.57 23.03 3.49
CA ALA A 115 -16.99 23.14 3.12
C ALA A 115 -17.19 22.82 1.65
N VAL A 116 -18.41 22.47 1.25
CA VAL A 116 -18.73 22.18 -0.16
C VAL A 116 -18.65 23.46 -0.99
N ASN A 117 -17.90 23.42 -2.09
CA ASN A 117 -17.79 24.56 -3.00
C ASN A 117 -19.06 24.71 -3.86
N ARG A 118 -20.08 25.40 -3.35
CA ARG A 118 -21.34 25.66 -4.08
C ARG A 118 -21.15 26.45 -5.37
N THR A 119 -20.03 27.15 -5.54
CA THR A 119 -19.72 27.95 -6.74
C THR A 119 -18.98 27.17 -7.83
N PHE A 120 -18.61 25.91 -7.57
CA PHE A 120 -17.84 25.07 -8.47
C PHE A 120 -18.51 24.95 -9.85
N ALA A 121 -17.71 25.17 -10.89
CA ALA A 121 -18.11 24.99 -12.26
C ALA A 121 -16.95 24.39 -13.06
N SER A 122 -17.27 23.39 -13.87
CA SER A 122 -16.35 22.81 -14.85
C SER A 122 -17.05 22.64 -16.21
N PRO A 123 -16.33 22.87 -17.33
CA PRO A 123 -16.88 22.65 -18.67
C PRO A 123 -17.26 21.17 -18.88
N MET A 124 -16.46 20.24 -18.37
CA MET A 124 -16.66 18.80 -18.54
C MET A 124 -17.69 18.24 -17.54
N ARG A 125 -18.57 17.33 -17.99
CA ARG A 125 -19.54 16.63 -17.11
C ARG A 125 -18.86 15.51 -16.30
N LYS A 126 -17.98 14.76 -16.95
CA LYS A 126 -17.21 13.66 -16.34
C LYS A 126 -15.88 14.21 -15.86
N LEU A 127 -15.61 14.11 -14.56
CA LEU A 127 -14.40 14.61 -13.93
C LEU A 127 -13.68 13.47 -13.24
N ARG A 128 -12.42 13.23 -13.60
CA ARG A 128 -11.55 12.32 -12.88
C ARG A 128 -10.71 13.11 -11.89
N ILE A 129 -10.89 12.84 -10.60
CA ILE A 129 -10.17 13.53 -9.54
C ILE A 129 -8.88 12.75 -9.23
N PRO A 130 -7.70 13.27 -9.59
CA PRO A 130 -6.46 12.57 -9.31
C PRO A 130 -6.16 12.60 -7.82
N MET A 131 -5.62 11.50 -7.30
CA MET A 131 -5.11 11.38 -5.94
C MET A 131 -3.70 10.84 -5.99
N ALA A 132 -2.82 11.36 -5.14
CA ALA A 132 -1.50 10.78 -4.95
C ALA A 132 -1.66 9.33 -4.42
N SER A 133 -0.78 8.43 -4.87
CA SER A 133 -0.82 7.05 -4.40
C SER A 133 -0.72 7.00 -2.87
N LEU A 134 -1.56 6.15 -2.28
CA LEU A 134 -1.54 5.85 -0.85
C LEU A 134 -0.61 4.69 -0.53
N GLU A 135 -0.17 3.95 -1.55
CA GLU A 135 0.85 2.94 -1.36
C GLU A 135 2.16 3.65 -1.02
N GLU A 136 2.75 3.27 0.10
CA GLU A 136 4.19 3.48 0.29
C GLU A 136 4.86 2.75 -0.87
N SER A 137 5.54 3.50 -1.74
CA SER A 137 6.42 2.96 -2.76
C SER A 137 7.17 1.81 -2.13
N HIS A 138 6.94 0.56 -2.57
CA HIS A 138 7.48 -0.67 -1.96
C HIS A 138 8.78 -0.35 -1.23
N SER A 139 8.68 -0.23 0.10
CA SER A 139 9.74 0.41 0.88
C SER A 139 11.03 -0.32 0.52
N GLN A 140 12.11 0.41 0.27
CA GLN A 140 13.41 -0.21 -0.06
C GLN A 140 13.78 -1.30 0.96
N LYS A 141 13.31 -1.14 2.20
CA LYS A 141 13.38 -2.10 3.30
C LYS A 141 12.70 -3.43 2.98
N ASN A 142 11.45 -3.45 2.54
CA ASN A 142 10.74 -4.69 2.19
C ASN A 142 11.44 -5.41 1.02
N VAL A 143 11.95 -4.65 0.04
CA VAL A 143 12.72 -5.22 -1.07
C VAL A 143 14.04 -5.84 -0.60
N GLU A 144 14.70 -5.22 0.39
CA GLU A 144 15.95 -5.74 0.97
C GLU A 144 15.73 -6.98 1.84
N GLU A 145 14.62 -7.04 2.57
CA GLU A 145 14.17 -8.21 3.33
C GLU A 145 13.85 -9.38 2.39
N ASP A 146 13.03 -9.16 1.35
CA ASP A 146 12.70 -10.18 0.35
C ASP A 146 13.96 -10.73 -0.34
N ARG A 147 14.90 -9.85 -0.69
CA ARG A 147 16.21 -10.25 -1.25
C ARG A 147 17.03 -11.08 -0.25
N SER A 148 16.99 -10.73 1.04
CA SER A 148 17.70 -11.50 2.08
C SER A 148 17.13 -12.93 2.19
N ILE A 149 15.81 -13.07 2.15
CA ILE A 149 15.13 -14.38 2.17
C ILE A 149 15.50 -15.19 0.92
N ALA A 150 15.50 -14.56 -0.26
CA ALA A 150 15.88 -15.22 -1.51
C ALA A 150 17.33 -15.72 -1.49
N ILE A 151 18.26 -14.97 -0.89
CA ILE A 151 19.66 -15.37 -0.73
C ILE A 151 19.78 -16.58 0.20
N GLU A 152 19.15 -16.56 1.38
CA GLU A 152 19.15 -17.72 2.29
C GLU A 152 18.60 -18.97 1.61
N ALA A 153 17.45 -18.84 0.93
CA ALA A 153 16.83 -19.95 0.22
C ALA A 153 17.71 -20.51 -0.91
N ALA A 154 18.47 -19.65 -1.61
CA ALA A 154 19.42 -20.09 -2.63
C ALA A 154 20.60 -20.86 -2.01
N ILE A 155 21.20 -20.32 -0.94
CA ILE A 155 22.31 -20.98 -0.22
C ILE A 155 21.88 -22.37 0.26
N VAL A 156 20.73 -22.48 0.94
CA VAL A 156 20.21 -23.76 1.45
C VAL A 156 19.94 -24.74 0.31
N ARG A 157 19.38 -24.29 -0.82
CA ARG A 157 19.09 -25.16 -1.98
C ARG A 157 20.38 -25.71 -2.61
N ILE A 158 21.40 -24.86 -2.79
CA ILE A 158 22.70 -25.25 -3.34
C ILE A 158 23.38 -26.25 -2.38
N MET A 159 23.47 -25.91 -1.10
CA MET A 159 24.12 -26.75 -0.10
C MET A 159 23.40 -28.07 0.13
N LYS A 160 22.06 -28.10 0.07
CA LYS A 160 21.28 -29.34 0.15
C LYS A 160 21.59 -30.29 -1.01
N ALA A 161 21.83 -29.77 -2.21
CA ALA A 161 22.14 -30.55 -3.40
C ALA A 161 23.62 -31.01 -3.45
N ARG A 162 24.56 -30.12 -3.08
CA ARG A 162 26.00 -30.40 -3.13
C ARG A 162 26.53 -31.14 -1.90
N LYS A 163 25.84 -31.02 -0.76
CA LYS A 163 26.23 -31.50 0.59
C LYS A 163 27.49 -30.87 1.16
N THR A 164 28.53 -30.71 0.35
CA THR A 164 29.77 -30.00 0.69
C THR A 164 30.15 -29.07 -0.45
N LEU A 165 30.61 -27.86 -0.12
CA LEU A 165 31.00 -26.88 -1.14
C LEU A 165 32.00 -25.88 -0.61
N GLN A 166 33.00 -25.50 -1.42
CA GLN A 166 33.95 -24.46 -1.06
C GLN A 166 33.31 -23.06 -1.11
N HIS A 167 33.81 -22.14 -0.30
CA HIS A 167 33.28 -20.78 -0.17
C HIS A 167 33.19 -20.03 -1.50
N GLN A 168 34.24 -20.07 -2.33
CA GLN A 168 34.24 -19.39 -3.63
C GLN A 168 33.22 -20.00 -4.60
N GLN A 169 33.08 -21.33 -4.58
CA GLN A 169 32.11 -22.03 -5.42
C GLN A 169 30.68 -21.72 -4.98
N LEU A 170 30.40 -21.72 -3.67
CA LEU A 170 29.09 -21.35 -3.13
C LEU A 170 28.71 -19.93 -3.51
N ILE A 171 29.62 -18.97 -3.36
CA ILE A 171 29.38 -17.58 -3.77
C ILE A 171 29.06 -17.50 -5.27
N SER A 172 29.85 -18.18 -6.10
CA SER A 172 29.64 -18.19 -7.56
C SER A 172 28.28 -18.76 -7.94
N GLU A 173 27.88 -19.89 -7.35
CA GLU A 173 26.57 -20.52 -7.61
C GLU A 173 25.42 -19.62 -7.14
N VAL A 174 25.53 -18.99 -5.96
CA VAL A 174 24.51 -18.04 -5.46
C VAL A 174 24.36 -16.83 -6.38
N LEU A 175 25.47 -16.25 -6.84
CA LEU A 175 25.45 -15.11 -7.76
C LEU A 175 24.86 -15.49 -9.12
N SER A 176 25.17 -16.68 -9.61
CA SER A 176 24.61 -17.22 -10.86
C SER A 176 23.10 -17.43 -10.75
N GLN A 177 22.63 -18.06 -9.67
CA GLN A 177 21.22 -18.34 -9.44
C GLN A 177 20.39 -17.05 -9.23
N LEU A 178 20.99 -16.01 -8.64
CA LEU A 178 20.33 -14.74 -8.33
C LEU A 178 20.77 -13.59 -9.27
N ALA A 179 21.17 -13.92 -10.50
CA ALA A 179 21.69 -12.97 -11.48
C ALA A 179 20.74 -11.80 -11.81
N PHE A 180 19.42 -11.98 -11.62
CA PHE A 180 18.40 -10.97 -11.93
C PHE A 180 18.49 -9.71 -11.04
N PHE A 181 19.04 -9.79 -9.83
CA PHE A 181 19.24 -8.62 -8.96
C PHE A 181 20.67 -8.42 -8.44
N LYS A 182 21.58 -9.38 -8.70
CA LYS A 182 23.02 -9.30 -8.37
C LYS A 182 23.26 -8.97 -6.88
N PRO A 183 23.08 -9.94 -5.98
CA PRO A 183 23.24 -9.73 -4.54
C PRO A 183 24.62 -9.17 -4.16
N ASN A 184 24.66 -8.32 -3.13
CA ASN A 184 25.92 -7.85 -2.58
C ASN A 184 26.63 -8.98 -1.83
N LEU A 185 27.92 -9.21 -2.14
CA LEU A 185 28.78 -10.21 -1.49
C LEU A 185 28.78 -10.13 0.04
N LYS A 186 28.74 -8.91 0.61
CA LYS A 186 28.67 -8.72 2.08
C LYS A 186 27.39 -9.33 2.67
N VAL A 187 26.28 -9.22 1.96
CA VAL A 187 24.99 -9.77 2.38
C VAL A 187 25.01 -11.29 2.30
N ILE A 188 25.57 -11.87 1.23
CA ILE A 188 25.73 -13.33 1.10
C ILE A 188 26.55 -13.88 2.27
N LYS A 189 27.71 -13.28 2.58
CA LYS A 189 28.55 -13.71 3.71
C LYS A 189 27.81 -13.67 5.04
N ARG A 190 27.12 -12.56 5.33
CA ARG A 190 26.30 -12.44 6.56
C ARG A 190 25.22 -13.52 6.65
N ARG A 191 24.62 -13.90 5.51
CA ARG A 191 23.58 -14.95 5.46
C ARG A 191 24.15 -16.35 5.61
N ILE A 192 25.38 -16.61 5.16
CA ILE A 192 26.09 -17.86 5.44
C ILE A 192 26.34 -18.01 6.94
N GLU A 193 26.86 -16.98 7.62
CA GLU A 193 27.07 -17.02 9.08
C GLU A 193 25.75 -17.25 9.82
N ALA A 194 24.68 -16.54 9.45
CA ALA A 194 23.36 -16.75 10.06
C ALA A 194 22.80 -18.16 9.85
N LEU A 195 23.16 -18.85 8.76
CA LEU A 195 22.79 -20.25 8.51
C LEU A 195 23.66 -21.22 9.30
N ILE A 196 24.90 -20.85 9.64
CA ILE A 196 25.76 -21.61 10.54
C ILE A 196 25.24 -21.52 11.98
N ASP A 197 24.90 -20.30 12.44
CA ASP A 197 24.33 -20.07 13.78
C ASP A 197 23.00 -20.82 14.00
N ARG A 198 22.26 -21.09 12.92
CA ARG A 198 21.01 -21.85 12.91
C ARG A 198 21.21 -23.35 12.61
N GLU A 199 22.45 -23.83 12.59
CA GLU A 199 22.81 -25.24 12.37
C GLU A 199 22.31 -25.81 11.04
N TYR A 200 22.11 -24.98 10.01
CA TYR A 200 21.85 -25.47 8.64
C TYR A 200 23.15 -25.82 7.91
N LEU A 201 24.24 -25.13 8.26
CA LEU A 201 25.57 -25.30 7.70
C LEU A 201 26.59 -25.41 8.83
N GLU A 202 27.69 -26.09 8.58
CA GLU A 202 28.89 -26.02 9.43
C GLU A 202 30.12 -25.76 8.57
N ARG A 203 31.18 -25.25 9.20
CA ARG A 203 32.50 -25.19 8.58
C ARG A 203 33.17 -26.54 8.75
N ASP A 204 33.80 -27.02 7.69
CA ASP A 204 34.57 -28.24 7.72
C ASP A 204 35.74 -28.09 8.73
N PRO A 205 35.92 -29.04 9.68
CA PRO A 205 36.96 -28.95 10.70
C PRO A 205 38.38 -29.01 10.12
N ASP A 206 38.56 -29.68 8.98
CA ASP A 206 39.86 -29.86 8.33
C ASP A 206 40.12 -28.75 7.29
N GLN A 207 39.06 -28.14 6.76
CA GLN A 207 39.14 -27.13 5.71
C GLN A 207 38.27 -25.89 6.00
N ALA A 208 38.86 -24.86 6.59
CA ALA A 208 38.15 -23.63 6.97
C ALA A 208 37.38 -22.92 5.83
N ASN A 209 37.71 -23.19 4.56
CA ASN A 209 37.06 -22.63 3.37
C ASN A 209 35.96 -23.53 2.77
N THR A 210 35.59 -24.62 3.43
CA THR A 210 34.59 -25.58 2.97
C THR A 210 33.42 -25.60 3.95
N TYR A 211 32.19 -25.60 3.42
CA TYR A 211 30.96 -25.73 4.20
C TYR A 211 30.35 -27.10 4.01
N ARG A 212 29.72 -27.64 5.05
CA ARG A 212 28.92 -28.87 5.03
C ARG A 212 27.46 -28.55 5.38
N TYR A 213 26.53 -29.24 4.74
CA TYR A 213 25.09 -29.11 5.00
C TYR A 213 24.66 -30.09 6.09
N LEU A 214 23.95 -29.60 7.11
CA LEU A 214 23.59 -30.36 8.31
C LEU A 214 22.15 -30.89 8.35
N ALA A 215 21.25 -30.31 7.55
CA ALA A 215 19.81 -30.61 7.58
C ALA A 215 19.31 -31.60 6.50
#